data_AF-A0A523QZ96-F1
#
_entry.id   AF-A0A523QZ96-F1
#
_cell.length_a   1.000
_cell.length_b   1.000
_cell.length_c   1.000
_cell.angle_alpha   90.00
_cell.angle_beta   90.00
_cell.angle_gamma   90.00
#
_symmetry.space_group_name_H-M   'P 1'
#
loop_
_entity.id
_entity.type
_entity.pdbx_description
1 polymer ?
#
loop_
_entity_poly.entity_id
_entity_poly.type
_entity_poly.pdbx_seq_one_letter_code
_entity_poly.pdbx_strand_id
1 'polypeptide(L)'
;MKKSKISGKKTRFPSPFDITTHKTEWTCAAKIAEWLNDITKDKHIPLGQAEVETTVEGDRKRVDIVIFESAASDKILCVIEMKAPYYDPF
;
A
#
# COMPACT_ATOMS: atom_id res chain seq x y z
N MET A 1 21.75 40.50 -16.91
CA MET A 1 22.27 39.20 -16.45
C MET A 1 21.12 38.39 -15.85
N LYS A 2 20.77 37.23 -16.42
CA LYS A 2 19.71 36.35 -15.86
C LYS A 2 20.24 35.71 -14.57
N LYS A 3 19.60 35.97 -13.43
CA LYS A 3 19.91 35.28 -12.17
C LYS A 3 19.54 33.80 -12.31
N SER A 4 20.43 32.90 -11.90
CA SER A 4 20.22 31.45 -11.97
C SER A 4 19.09 31.02 -11.03
N LYS A 5 18.28 30.03 -11.45
CA LYS A 5 17.12 29.51 -10.69
C LYS A 5 17.46 28.82 -9.34
N ILE A 6 18.73 28.86 -8.94
CA ILE A 6 19.30 28.12 -7.81
C ILE A 6 19.64 29.07 -6.65
N SER A 7 19.74 30.37 -6.90
CA SER A 7 20.03 31.39 -5.88
C SER A 7 18.84 31.57 -4.93
N GLY A 8 18.74 30.74 -3.88
CA GLY A 8 17.80 30.92 -2.78
C GLY A 8 17.19 29.64 -2.19
N LYS A 9 17.41 28.47 -2.80
CA LYS A 9 16.94 27.20 -2.21
C LYS A 9 18.00 26.66 -1.26
N LYS A 10 17.70 26.60 0.05
CA LYS A 10 18.50 25.81 1.00
C LYS A 10 18.54 24.37 0.49
N THR A 11 19.71 23.89 0.11
CA THR A 11 19.94 22.49 -0.25
C THR A 11 19.60 21.64 0.96
N ARG A 12 18.42 21.00 0.97
CA ARG A 12 18.05 20.05 2.01
C ARG A 12 18.81 18.77 1.71
N PHE A 13 19.88 18.53 2.47
CA PHE A 13 20.54 17.22 2.49
C PHE A 13 19.68 16.30 3.38
N PRO A 14 19.18 15.17 2.86
CA PRO A 14 18.49 14.20 3.69
C PRO A 14 19.48 13.66 4.73
N SER A 15 19.12 13.76 6.02
CA SER A 15 19.96 13.22 7.08
C SER A 15 19.89 11.69 7.05
N PRO A 16 20.99 10.95 7.21
CA PRO A 16 20.93 9.50 7.43
C PRO A 16 20.26 9.13 8.77
N PHE A 17 20.06 10.13 9.65
CA PHE A 17 19.33 10.04 10.91
C PHE A 17 17.95 10.73 10.85
N ASP A 18 17.48 11.15 9.66
CA ASP A 18 16.07 11.56 9.50
C ASP A 18 15.20 10.32 9.67
N ILE A 19 14.68 10.12 10.88
CA ILE A 19 13.78 9.01 11.24
C ILE A 19 12.33 9.32 10.84
N THR A 20 12.12 10.19 9.85
CA THR A 20 10.78 10.53 9.34
C THR A 20 10.28 9.42 8.43
N THR A 21 10.04 8.23 9.01
CA THR A 21 9.30 7.16 8.34
C THR A 21 7.85 7.60 8.24
N HIS A 22 7.48 8.16 7.09
CA HIS A 22 6.09 8.45 6.77
C HIS A 22 5.40 7.16 6.33
N LYS A 23 4.37 6.76 7.08
CA LYS A 23 3.46 5.70 6.65
C LYS A 23 2.65 6.21 5.47
N THR A 24 2.62 5.45 4.40
CA THR A 24 1.82 5.76 3.21
C THR A 24 0.55 4.90 3.20
N GLU A 25 -0.35 5.18 2.25
CA GLU A 25 -1.45 4.26 1.92
C GLU A 25 -0.94 2.84 1.71
N TRP A 26 0.29 2.71 1.18
CA TRP A 26 0.92 1.44 0.95
C TRP A 26 1.32 0.68 2.21
N THR A 27 1.81 1.40 3.22
CA THR A 27 2.05 0.82 4.54
C THR A 27 0.75 0.36 5.20
N CYS A 28 -0.35 1.09 4.97
CA CYS A 28 -1.68 0.71 5.47
C CYS A 28 -2.17 -0.59 4.81
N ALA A 29 -2.11 -0.66 3.48
CA ALA A 29 -2.51 -1.85 2.74
C ALA A 29 -1.74 -3.10 3.17
N ALA A 30 -0.41 -2.98 3.34
CA ALA A 30 0.42 -4.07 3.84
C ALA A 30 -0.04 -4.58 5.22
N LYS A 31 -0.34 -3.67 6.14
CA LYS A 31 -0.82 -4.00 7.49
C LYS A 31 -2.20 -4.65 7.49
N ILE A 32 -3.09 -4.19 6.61
CA ILE A 32 -4.43 -4.77 6.48
C ILE A 32 -4.37 -6.17 5.85
N ALA A 33 -3.55 -6.40 4.83
CA ALA A 33 -3.39 -7.72 4.25
C ALA A 33 -2.81 -8.74 5.24
N GLU A 34 -1.79 -8.33 6.01
CA GLU A 34 -1.25 -9.14 7.12
C GLU A 34 -2.37 -9.54 8.10
N TRP A 35 -3.15 -8.56 8.56
CA TRP A 35 -4.28 -8.81 9.46
C TRP A 35 -5.38 -9.69 8.86
N LEU A 36 -5.69 -9.53 7.58
CA LEU A 36 -6.67 -10.37 6.87
C LEU A 36 -6.20 -11.83 6.81
N ASN A 37 -4.92 -12.06 6.55
CA ASN A 37 -4.33 -13.39 6.53
C ASN A 37 -4.35 -14.04 7.92
N ASP A 38 -4.01 -13.28 8.96
CA ASP A 38 -4.07 -13.76 10.35
C ASP A 38 -5.50 -14.16 10.74
N ILE A 39 -6.50 -13.31 10.47
CA ILE A 39 -7.90 -13.64 10.79
C ILE A 39 -8.40 -14.83 9.98
N THR A 40 -8.05 -14.91 8.70
CA THR A 40 -8.46 -16.01 7.83
C THR A 40 -7.93 -17.33 8.38
N LYS A 41 -6.67 -17.35 8.82
CA LYS A 41 -6.03 -18.50 9.46
C LYS A 41 -6.67 -18.82 10.82
N ASP A 42 -6.77 -17.84 11.71
CA ASP A 42 -7.26 -18.03 13.08
C ASP A 42 -8.71 -18.53 13.11
N LYS A 43 -9.54 -17.99 12.22
CA LYS A 43 -10.97 -18.33 12.13
C LYS A 43 -11.26 -19.46 11.13
N HIS A 44 -10.24 -20.07 10.54
CA HIS A 44 -10.38 -21.14 9.55
C HIS A 44 -11.33 -20.75 8.39
N ILE A 45 -11.24 -19.50 7.94
CA ILE A 45 -12.04 -19.00 6.82
C ILE A 45 -11.43 -19.57 5.53
N PRO A 46 -12.22 -20.20 4.64
CA PRO A 46 -11.69 -20.84 3.44
C PRO A 46 -11.41 -19.84 2.32
N LEU A 47 -10.62 -18.80 2.59
CA LEU A 47 -10.17 -17.81 1.62
C LEU A 47 -8.71 -18.06 1.23
N GLY A 48 -8.33 -17.56 0.06
CA GLY A 48 -6.93 -17.50 -0.35
C GLY A 48 -6.19 -16.36 0.34
N GLN A 49 -4.88 -16.30 0.08
CA GLN A 49 -4.01 -15.28 0.66
C GLN A 49 -4.44 -13.87 0.23
N ALA A 50 -4.51 -12.95 1.17
CA ALA A 50 -4.61 -11.53 0.87
C ALA A 50 -3.23 -11.02 0.45
N GLU A 51 -3.13 -10.47 -0.76
CA GLU A 51 -1.88 -10.01 -1.34
C GLU A 51 -1.88 -8.51 -1.58
N VAL A 52 -0.70 -7.96 -1.35
CA VAL A 52 -0.34 -6.57 -1.39
C VAL A 52 0.20 -6.35 -2.80
N GLU A 53 -0.62 -5.69 -3.63
CA GLU A 53 -0.34 -5.22 -4.99
C GLU A 53 0.33 -6.25 -5.90
N THR A 54 -0.51 -7.08 -6.50
CA THR A 54 -0.19 -7.84 -7.70
C THR A 54 -0.62 -7.05 -8.93
N THR A 55 0.31 -6.83 -9.86
CA THR A 55 -0.05 -6.35 -11.21
C THR A 55 -0.95 -7.40 -11.83
N VAL A 56 -2.16 -7.04 -12.25
CA VAL A 56 -3.00 -7.99 -13.00
C VAL A 56 -2.38 -8.16 -14.38
N GLU A 57 -2.07 -9.39 -14.79
CA GLU A 57 -1.43 -9.67 -16.07
C GLU A 57 -2.29 -9.09 -17.22
N GLY A 58 -1.71 -8.17 -18.00
CA GLY A 58 -2.37 -7.52 -19.14
C GLY A 58 -3.08 -6.17 -18.85
N ASP A 59 -3.24 -5.76 -17.60
CA ASP A 59 -3.77 -4.43 -17.24
C ASP A 59 -2.72 -3.59 -16.48
N ARG A 60 -2.64 -2.30 -16.78
CA ARG A 60 -1.76 -1.35 -16.06
C ARG A 60 -2.36 -0.87 -14.75
N LYS A 61 -3.59 -1.31 -14.44
CA LYS A 61 -4.27 -0.96 -13.20
C LYS A 61 -3.77 -1.86 -12.07
N ARG A 62 -3.32 -1.21 -11.01
CA ARG A 62 -2.82 -1.82 -9.79
C ARG A 62 -3.87 -1.56 -8.70
N VAL A 63 -4.26 -2.61 -7.99
CA VAL A 63 -5.17 -2.53 -6.84
C VAL A 63 -4.34 -2.72 -5.58
N ASP A 64 -4.71 -2.04 -4.49
CA ASP A 64 -3.90 -2.07 -3.26
C ASP A 64 -3.86 -3.47 -2.63
N ILE A 65 -5.01 -4.14 -2.51
CA ILE A 65 -5.09 -5.52 -1.98
C ILE A 65 -5.99 -6.40 -2.86
N VAL A 66 -5.55 -7.63 -3.10
CA VAL A 66 -6.33 -8.71 -3.73
C VAL A 66 -6.58 -9.83 -2.71
N ILE A 67 -7.78 -10.40 -2.72
CA ILE A 67 -8.12 -11.61 -1.95
C ILE A 67 -8.56 -12.68 -2.94
N PHE A 68 -7.93 -13.85 -2.88
CA PHE A 68 -8.27 -14.99 -3.73
C PHE A 68 -9.38 -15.86 -3.14
N GLU A 69 -10.09 -16.61 -3.99
CA GLU A 69 -11.18 -17.49 -3.57
C GLU A 69 -10.75 -18.59 -2.59
N SER A 70 -9.55 -19.14 -2.76
CA SER A 70 -8.99 -20.17 -1.87
C SER A 70 -7.47 -20.24 -2.01
N ALA A 71 -6.80 -20.96 -1.12
CA ALA A 71 -5.33 -21.13 -1.16
C ALA A 71 -4.81 -21.83 -2.42
N ALA A 72 -5.68 -22.52 -3.18
CA ALA A 72 -5.31 -23.26 -4.40
C ALA A 72 -5.87 -22.62 -5.69
N SER A 73 -6.44 -21.42 -5.60
CA SER A 73 -7.08 -20.75 -6.73
C SER A 73 -6.49 -19.36 -6.92
N ASP A 74 -6.04 -19.05 -8.14
CA ASP A 74 -5.62 -17.70 -8.53
C ASP A 74 -6.82 -16.81 -8.91
N LYS A 75 -8.05 -17.30 -8.73
CA LYS A 75 -9.25 -16.51 -9.00
C LYS A 75 -9.46 -15.47 -7.91
N ILE A 76 -9.52 -14.20 -8.33
CA ILE A 76 -9.79 -13.07 -7.45
C ILE A 76 -11.25 -13.13 -6.97
N LEU A 77 -11.43 -13.11 -5.65
CA LEU A 77 -12.74 -12.99 -5.00
C LEU A 77 -13.09 -11.52 -4.71
N CYS A 78 -12.11 -10.75 -4.23
CA CYS A 78 -12.32 -9.38 -3.78
C CYS A 78 -11.07 -8.53 -4.04
N VAL A 79 -11.29 -7.24 -4.31
CA VAL A 79 -10.26 -6.21 -4.39
C VAL A 79 -10.58 -5.10 -3.39
N ILE A 80 -9.57 -4.58 -2.71
CA ILE A 80 -9.70 -3.49 -1.74
C ILE A 80 -8.78 -2.35 -2.17
N GLU A 81 -9.34 -1.16 -2.29
CA GLU A 81 -8.62 0.08 -2.55
C GLU A 81 -8.53 0.88 -1.24
N MET A 82 -7.32 1.31 -0.90
CA MET A 82 -7.00 2.13 0.27
C MET A 82 -6.85 3.58 -0.15
N LYS A 83 -7.49 4.47 0.62
CA LYS A 83 -7.32 5.91 0.46
C LYS A 83 -7.18 6.55 1.83
N ALA A 84 -6.40 7.62 1.91
CA ALA A 84 -6.40 8.49 3.06
C ALA A 84 -7.83 9.02 3.32
N PRO A 85 -8.22 9.21 4.59
CA PRO A 85 -9.49 9.81 4.90
C PRO A 85 -9.55 11.22 4.29
N TYR A 86 -10.71 11.58 3.73
CA TYR A 86 -10.90 12.89 3.08
C TYR A 86 -10.79 14.07 4.07
N TYR A 87 -11.08 13.81 5.34
CA TYR A 87 -10.99 14.77 6.43
C TYR A 87 -10.37 14.10 7.66
N ASP A 88 -9.71 14.90 8.51
CA ASP A 88 -9.24 14.42 9.81
C ASP A 88 -10.46 14.13 10.71
N PRO A 89 -10.64 12.91 11.22
CA PRO A 89 -11.73 12.60 12.13
C PRO A 89 -11.51 13.13 13.56
N PHE A 90 -10.40 13.83 13.84
CA PHE A 90 -10.05 14.36 15.16
C PHE A 90 -10.01 15.89 15.23
#